data_AF-A0A6B2DA61-F1
#
_entry.id   AF-A0A6B2DA61-F1
#
_cell.length_a   1.000
_cell.length_b   1.000
_cell.length_c   1.000
_cell.angle_alpha   90.00
_cell.angle_beta   90.00
_cell.angle_gamma   90.00
#
_symmetry.space_group_name_H-M   'P 1'
#
loop_
_entity.id
_entity.type
_entity.pdbx_description
1 polymer ?
#
loop_
_entity_poly.entity_id
_entity_poly.type
_entity_poly.pdbx_seq_one_letter_code
_entity_poly.pdbx_strand_id
1 'polypeptide(L)'
;ITAAELARVRDGTRVWVGGAVTHRQRPATAGGITFLNLEDETGMANVLVSPGLWRRQRLVARTSAALLVRGIAQAAEGVVTLVADRLESVDLSMHAGSSRDFR
;
A
#
# COMPACT_ATOMS: atom_id res chain seq x y z
N ILE A 1 -5.44 -7.80 -5.73
CA ILE A 1 -6.46 -6.94 -6.36
C ILE A 1 -5.78 -5.64 -6.74
N THR A 2 -6.33 -4.93 -7.71
CA THR A 2 -5.83 -3.62 -8.10
C THR A 2 -6.24 -2.55 -7.08
N ALA A 3 -5.64 -1.38 -7.13
CA ALA A 3 -6.00 -0.24 -6.30
C ALA A 3 -7.47 0.18 -6.52
N ALA A 4 -7.93 0.23 -7.77
CA ALA A 4 -9.32 0.56 -8.09
C ALA A 4 -10.32 -0.49 -7.57
N GLU A 5 -9.94 -1.77 -7.58
CA GLU A 5 -10.79 -2.86 -7.08
C GLU A 5 -11.02 -2.76 -5.57
N LEU A 6 -10.09 -2.17 -4.81
CA LEU A 6 -10.20 -2.03 -3.36
C LEU A 6 -11.52 -1.34 -2.95
N ALA A 7 -11.96 -0.33 -3.71
CA ALA A 7 -13.20 0.40 -3.44
C ALA A 7 -14.47 -0.47 -3.56
N ARG A 8 -14.37 -1.63 -4.21
CA ARG A 8 -15.50 -2.57 -4.43
C ARG A 8 -15.45 -3.78 -3.50
N VAL A 9 -14.39 -3.90 -2.70
CA VAL A 9 -14.22 -5.01 -1.76
C VAL A 9 -15.21 -4.89 -0.62
N ARG A 10 -15.83 -6.00 -0.24
CA ARG A 10 -16.71 -6.06 0.95
C ARG A 10 -15.91 -5.70 2.21
N ASP A 11 -16.48 -4.84 3.04
CA ASP A 11 -15.92 -4.48 4.35
C ASP A 11 -15.54 -5.72 5.18
N GLY A 12 -14.39 -5.67 5.85
CA GLY A 12 -13.84 -6.77 6.65
C GLY A 12 -13.08 -7.83 5.84
N THR A 13 -13.03 -7.73 4.51
CA THR A 13 -12.34 -8.73 3.66
C THR A 13 -10.82 -8.52 3.71
N ARG A 14 -10.08 -9.63 3.86
CA ARG A 14 -8.62 -9.61 3.75
C ARG A 14 -8.20 -9.69 2.29
N VAL A 15 -7.39 -8.74 1.83
CA VAL A 15 -6.92 -8.65 0.45
C VAL A 15 -5.43 -8.30 0.39
N TRP A 16 -4.86 -8.46 -0.80
CA TRP A 16 -3.54 -7.95 -1.16
C TRP A 16 -3.66 -6.86 -2.21
N VAL A 17 -3.01 -5.73 -1.99
CA VAL A 17 -2.89 -4.61 -2.92
C VAL A 17 -1.41 -4.30 -3.13
N GLY A 18 -0.98 -4.19 -4.38
CA GLY A 18 0.39 -3.82 -4.74
C GLY A 18 0.42 -2.43 -5.36
N GLY A 19 1.53 -1.71 -5.20
CA GLY A 19 1.70 -0.43 -5.87
C GLY A 19 2.99 0.29 -5.49
N ALA A 20 3.31 1.33 -6.27
CA ALA A 20 4.34 2.30 -5.93
C ALA A 20 3.90 3.13 -4.73
N VAL A 21 4.81 3.39 -3.81
CA VAL A 21 4.54 4.20 -2.63
C VAL A 21 4.70 5.66 -3.02
N THR A 22 3.60 6.41 -3.01
CA THR A 22 3.63 7.84 -3.33
C THR A 22 3.90 8.68 -2.09
N HIS A 23 3.30 8.32 -0.95
CA HIS A 23 3.40 9.11 0.28
C HIS A 23 3.47 8.23 1.53
N ARG A 24 4.18 8.74 2.56
CA ARG A 24 4.18 8.20 3.92
C ARG A 24 4.00 9.35 4.90
N GLN A 25 2.93 9.34 5.68
CA GLN A 25 2.63 10.39 6.65
C GLN A 25 2.38 9.80 8.02
N ARG A 26 2.97 10.40 9.07
CA ARG A 26 2.76 9.99 10.45
C ARG A 26 2.41 11.20 11.31
N PRO A 27 1.17 11.69 11.25
CA PRO A 27 0.74 12.84 12.03
C PRO A 27 0.96 12.62 13.52
N ALA A 28 1.39 13.65 14.24
CA ALA A 28 1.63 13.58 15.69
C ALA A 28 0.37 13.20 16.48
N THR A 29 -0.81 13.55 15.97
CA THR A 29 -2.12 13.30 16.59
C THR A 29 -2.67 11.90 16.33
N ALA A 30 -2.09 11.13 15.40
CA ALA A 30 -2.66 9.85 14.96
C ALA A 30 -2.24 8.64 15.82
N GLY A 31 -1.82 8.85 17.08
CA GLY A 31 -1.40 7.76 17.96
C GLY A 31 -0.22 6.92 17.42
N GLY A 32 0.58 7.51 16.53
CA GLY A 32 1.69 6.83 15.86
C GLY A 32 1.29 5.92 14.70
N ILE A 33 0.04 5.95 14.23
CA ILE A 33 -0.37 5.32 12.96
C ILE A 33 0.33 6.04 11.80
N THR A 34 0.83 5.25 10.85
CA THR A 34 1.37 5.78 9.59
C THR A 34 0.36 5.55 8.47
N PHE A 35 0.06 6.61 7.74
CA PHE A 35 -0.73 6.61 6.52
C PHE A 35 0.21 6.40 5.34
N LEU A 36 -0.09 5.38 4.53
CA LEU A 36 0.60 5.11 3.28
C LEU A 36 -0.40 5.26 2.14
N ASN A 37 0.09 5.75 1.01
CA ASN A 37 -0.69 5.78 -0.22
C ASN A 37 0.08 4.98 -1.29
N LEU A 38 -0.60 3.99 -1.86
CA LEU A 38 -0.08 3.17 -2.95
C LEU A 38 -0.74 3.59 -4.25
N GLU A 39 0.00 3.52 -5.34
CA GLU A 39 -0.52 3.77 -6.68
C GLU A 39 -0.14 2.64 -7.62
N ASP A 40 -1.11 2.17 -8.38
CA ASP A 40 -0.92 1.32 -9.55
C ASP A 40 -1.59 1.99 -10.77
N GLU A 41 -1.52 1.36 -11.94
CA GLU A 41 -2.09 1.88 -13.18
C GLU A 41 -3.61 2.07 -13.14
N THR A 42 -4.30 1.50 -12.15
CA THR A 42 -5.75 1.59 -12.00
C THR A 42 -6.19 2.68 -11.02
N GLY A 43 -5.28 3.16 -10.16
CA GLY A 43 -5.56 4.26 -9.25
C GLY A 43 -4.77 4.18 -7.94
N MET A 44 -5.34 4.78 -6.89
CA MET A 44 -4.71 4.91 -5.59
C MET A 44 -5.39 4.04 -4.52
N ALA A 45 -4.60 3.55 -3.57
CA ALA A 45 -5.07 2.80 -2.42
C ALA A 45 -4.53 3.38 -1.11
N ASN A 46 -5.46 3.77 -0.22
CA ASN A 46 -5.14 4.24 1.11
C ASN A 46 -4.85 3.06 2.04
N VAL A 47 -3.74 3.14 2.77
CA VAL A 47 -3.28 2.08 3.66
C VAL A 47 -2.96 2.64 5.04
N LEU A 48 -3.49 2.02 6.10
CA LEU A 48 -3.14 2.33 7.48
C LEU A 48 -2.16 1.29 8.02
N VAL A 49 -1.05 1.78 8.55
CA VAL A 49 -0.02 0.94 9.18
C VAL A 49 0.02 1.25 10.66
N SER A 50 -0.31 0.25 11.48
CA SER A 50 -0.27 0.38 12.93
C SER A 50 1.18 0.62 13.43
N PRO A 51 1.35 1.25 14.61
CA PRO A 51 2.67 1.39 15.24
C PRO A 51 3.36 0.04 15.47
N GLY A 52 2.59 -1.02 15.72
CA GLY A 52 3.11 -2.38 15.89
C GLY A 52 3.69 -2.93 14.59
N LEU A 53 2.94 -2.87 13.50
CA LEU A 53 3.41 -3.34 12.19
C LEU A 53 4.60 -2.52 11.70
N TRP A 54 4.52 -1.19 11.82
CA TRP A 54 5.61 -0.29 11.46
C TRP A 54 6.91 -0.65 12.17
N ARG A 55 6.87 -0.90 13.49
CA ARG A 55 8.07 -1.31 14.25
C ARG A 55 8.59 -2.67 13.80
N ARG A 56 7.72 -3.66 13.60
CA ARG A 56 8.11 -5.02 13.20
C ARG A 56 8.72 -5.08 11.80
N GLN A 57 8.23 -4.27 10.87
CA GLN A 57 8.67 -4.25 9.46
C GLN A 57 9.32 -2.92 9.07
N ARG A 58 10.00 -2.26 10.02
CA ARG A 58 10.51 -0.89 9.87
C ARG A 58 11.36 -0.64 8.63
N LEU A 59 12.19 -1.61 8.23
CA LEU A 59 13.03 -1.47 7.04
C LEU A 59 12.15 -1.36 5.79
N VAL A 60 11.37 -2.40 5.49
CA VAL A 60 10.43 -2.47 4.35
C VAL A 60 9.48 -1.27 4.36
N ALA A 61 8.85 -0.98 5.50
CA ALA A 61 7.87 0.10 5.62
C ALA A 61 8.46 1.49 5.35
N ARG A 62 9.77 1.68 5.57
CA ARG A 62 10.43 2.98 5.44
C ARG A 62 11.10 3.16 4.09
N THR A 63 11.75 2.12 3.55
CA THR A 63 12.70 2.28 2.44
C THR A 63 12.19 1.78 1.10
N SER A 64 11.16 0.95 1.06
CA SER A 64 10.67 0.38 -0.20
C SER A 64 9.93 1.43 -1.04
N ALA A 65 10.31 1.54 -2.31
CA ALA A 65 9.66 2.39 -3.30
C ALA A 65 8.35 1.78 -3.82
N ALA A 66 8.20 0.46 -3.77
CA ALA A 66 6.94 -0.24 -3.98
C ALA A 66 6.70 -1.28 -2.91
N LEU A 67 5.42 -1.52 -2.64
CA LEU A 67 4.98 -2.46 -1.62
C LEU A 67 3.89 -3.37 -2.17
N LEU A 68 3.93 -4.62 -1.73
CA LEU A 68 2.78 -5.51 -1.72
C LEU A 68 2.25 -5.55 -0.28
N VAL A 69 1.01 -5.11 -0.10
CA VAL A 69 0.40 -4.92 1.22
C VAL A 69 -0.77 -5.87 1.39
N ARG A 70 -0.73 -6.67 2.45
CA ARG A 70 -1.89 -7.43 2.93
C ARG A 70 -2.57 -6.67 4.04
N GLY A 71 -3.89 -6.64 4.00
CA GLY A 71 -4.67 -6.04 5.07
C GLY A 71 -6.14 -6.36 4.99
N ILE A 72 -6.89 -5.80 5.95
CA ILE A 72 -8.35 -5.84 5.96
C ILE A 72 -8.89 -4.56 5.32
N ALA A 73 -9.72 -4.70 4.30
CA ALA A 73 -10.45 -3.57 3.73
C ALA A 73 -11.48 -3.08 4.76
N GLN A 74 -11.43 -1.78 5.06
CA GLN A 74 -12.36 -1.10 5.94
C GLN A 74 -13.06 0.02 5.18
N ALA A 75 -14.38 -0.06 5.08
CA ALA A 75 -15.20 0.96 4.44
C ALA A 75 -15.77 1.90 5.50
N ALA A 76 -15.39 3.18 5.46
CA ALA A 76 -15.91 4.22 6.35
C ALA A 76 -16.15 5.50 5.56
N GLU A 77 -17.33 6.12 5.75
CA GLU A 77 -17.66 7.42 5.15
C GLU A 77 -17.45 7.49 3.62
N GLY A 78 -17.70 6.40 2.91
CA GLY A 78 -17.54 6.32 1.45
C GLY A 78 -16.10 6.12 0.96
N VAL A 79 -15.14 5.98 1.86
CA VAL A 79 -13.73 5.68 1.54
C VAL A 79 -13.38 4.27 2.02
N VAL A 80 -12.75 3.48 1.16
CA VAL A 80 -12.18 2.18 1.55
C VAL A 80 -10.70 2.35 1.85
N THR A 81 -10.29 1.90 3.02
CA THR A 81 -8.91 1.93 3.50
C THR A 81 -8.45 0.53 3.84
N LEU A 82 -7.22 0.18 3.46
CA LEU A 82 -6.64 -1.11 3.80
C LEU A 82 -5.87 -1.01 5.12
N VAL A 83 -6.37 -1.66 6.17
CA VAL A 83 -5.63 -1.77 7.44
C VAL A 83 -4.59 -2.87 7.31
N ALA A 84 -3.33 -2.49 7.19
CA ALA A 84 -2.24 -3.40 6.90
C ALA A 84 -1.94 -4.33 8.09
N ASP A 85 -1.72 -5.60 7.78
CA ASP A 85 -1.18 -6.60 8.71
C ASP A 85 0.15 -7.24 8.21
N ARG A 86 0.52 -7.00 6.94
CA ARG A 86 1.80 -7.43 6.34
C ARG A 86 2.22 -6.51 5.19
N LEU A 87 3.50 -6.18 5.16
CA LEU A 87 4.18 -5.44 4.10
C LEU A 87 5.29 -6.31 3.50
N GLU A 88 5.38 -6.32 2.18
CA GLU A 88 6.47 -6.94 1.42
C GLU A 88 7.03 -5.91 0.43
N SER A 89 8.36 -5.85 0.33
CA SER A 89 9.02 -5.00 -0.66
C SER A 89 8.84 -5.61 -2.04
N VAL A 90 8.39 -4.80 -3.01
CA VAL A 90 8.46 -5.16 -4.42
C VAL A 90 9.71 -4.49 -4.98
N ASP A 91 10.58 -5.30 -5.58
CA ASP A 91 11.76 -4.78 -6.25
C ASP A 91 11.38 -4.23 -7.62
N LEU A 92 11.37 -2.91 -7.75
CA LEU A 92 11.15 -2.22 -9.02
C LEU A 92 12.43 -2.15 -9.88
N SER A 93 13.56 -2.68 -9.41
CA SER A 93 14.81 -2.71 -10.17
C SER A 93 14.81 -3.73 -11.32
N MET A 94 13.64 -4.26 -11.69
CA MET A 94 13.43 -5.07 -12.90
C MET A 94 13.61 -4.21 -14.16
N HIS A 95 14.89 -4.07 -14.51
CA HIS A 95 15.46 -3.98 -15.84
C HIS A 95 15.03 -2.75 -16.67
N ALA A 96 15.89 -1.73 -16.69
CA ALA A 96 16.19 -0.99 -17.91
C ALA A 96 16.86 -1.91 -18.98
N GLY A 97 16.38 -3.15 -19.11
CA GLY A 97 16.78 -4.06 -20.16
C GLY A 97 15.99 -3.65 -21.37
N SER A 98 16.67 -2.91 -22.26
CA SER A 98 16.21 -2.43 -23.57
C SER A 98 14.73 -2.05 -23.62
N SER A 99 14.47 -0.75 -23.74
CA SER A 99 13.27 -0.26 -24.44
C SER A 99 12.89 -1.27 -25.51
N ARG A 100 11.72 -1.91 -25.35
CA ARG A 100 11.16 -2.72 -26.42
C ARG A 100 10.69 -1.70 -27.44
N ASP A 101 11.57 -1.36 -28.36
CA ASP A 101 11.24 -0.51 -29.49
C ASP A 101 10.18 -1.26 -30.29
N PHE A 102 8.92 -0.88 -30.07
CA PHE A 102 7.80 -1.32 -30.88
C PHE A 102 7.94 -0.58 -32.22
N ARG A 103 8.46 -1.29 -33.23
CA ARG A 103 8.51 -0.85 -34.62
C ARG A 103 7.28 -1.31 -35.39
#